data_AF-A0A4U0H583-F1
#
_entry.id   AF-A0A4U0H583-F1
#
_cell.length_a   1.000
_cell.length_b   1.000
_cell.length_c   1.000
_cell.angle_alpha   90.00
_cell.angle_beta   90.00
_cell.angle_gamma   90.00
#
_symmetry.space_group_name_H-M   'P 1'
#
loop_
_entity.id
_entity.type
_entity.pdbx_description
1 polymer ?
#
loop_
_entity_poly.entity_id
_entity_poly.type
_entity_poly.pdbx_seq_one_letter_code
_entity_poly.pdbx_strand_id
1 'polypeptide(L)'
;MLKTLKKNAMALVALAIAATSLTVMSFDKAATRALNPVTIYFHGDSEDPDQVADESRWNTNPNGQSCNDEDQLACSMEVDDSDLDGNQLDPSKISLGAQPTASGYIPTPTGGSSSTPFNPTNRD
;
A
#
# COMPACT_ATOMS: atom_id res chain seq x y z
N MET A 1 68.23 -34.70 17.43
CA MET A 1 67.36 -33.96 18.38
C MET A 1 67.57 -32.48 18.07
N LEU A 2 66.61 -31.61 17.76
CA LEU A 2 65.17 -31.55 18.01
C LEU A 2 64.37 -31.56 16.69
N LYS A 3 63.25 -32.28 16.71
CA LYS A 3 62.17 -32.18 15.74
C LYS A 3 61.39 -30.89 15.99
N THR A 4 60.64 -30.48 14.98
CA THR A 4 59.33 -29.78 15.06
C THR A 4 59.31 -28.39 15.66
N LEU A 5 58.98 -27.40 14.80
CA LEU A 5 57.85 -26.47 14.94
C LEU A 5 57.60 -25.90 13.53
N LYS A 6 56.71 -26.52 12.73
CA LYS A 6 55.32 -26.08 12.50
C LYS A 6 55.25 -24.57 12.23
N LYS A 7 54.98 -24.20 10.98
CA LYS A 7 53.64 -23.77 10.53
C LYS A 7 53.15 -22.51 11.26
N ASN A 8 52.94 -21.46 10.46
CA ASN A 8 52.00 -20.37 10.71
C ASN A 8 52.51 -19.25 11.64
N ALA A 9 53.26 -18.31 11.07
CA ALA A 9 53.32 -16.93 11.57
C ALA A 9 52.59 -16.07 10.53
N MET A 10 51.27 -15.90 10.66
CA MET A 10 50.67 -14.75 11.35
C MET A 10 51.10 -13.42 10.71
N ALA A 11 50.52 -13.10 9.55
CA ALA A 11 50.41 -11.73 9.08
C ALA A 11 48.96 -11.28 9.32
N LEU A 12 48.68 -10.90 10.56
CA LEU A 12 47.47 -10.19 10.98
C LEU A 12 47.56 -8.77 10.41
N VAL A 13 46.91 -8.53 9.27
CA VAL A 13 46.69 -7.16 8.78
C VAL A 13 45.58 -6.56 9.64
N ALA A 14 45.98 -5.82 10.66
CA ALA A 14 45.08 -5.00 11.47
C ALA A 14 44.54 -3.87 10.60
N LEU A 15 43.34 -4.06 10.04
CA LEU A 15 42.60 -3.01 9.37
C LEU A 15 42.00 -2.08 10.44
N ALA A 16 42.77 -1.08 10.85
CA ALA A 16 42.27 0.03 11.65
C ALA A 16 41.42 0.94 10.75
N ILE A 17 40.13 0.62 10.58
CA ILE A 17 39.17 1.58 10.04
C ILE A 17 38.84 2.54 11.18
N ALA A 18 39.33 3.77 10.99
CA ALA A 18 39.10 4.90 11.85
C ALA A 18 37.61 5.04 12.21
N ALA A 19 37.36 5.25 13.50
CA ALA A 19 36.09 5.78 13.99
C ALA A 19 35.78 7.12 13.30
N THR A 20 34.50 7.51 13.35
CA THR A 20 33.84 8.64 12.66
C THR A 20 33.32 8.22 11.28
N SER A 21 32.04 7.95 11.05
CA SER A 21 30.82 8.40 11.71
C SER A 21 29.72 7.39 11.45
N LEU A 22 29.22 6.73 12.50
CA LEU A 22 27.87 6.18 12.48
C LEU A 22 26.94 7.39 12.40
N THR A 23 26.60 7.84 11.19
CA THR A 23 25.33 8.55 10.99
C THR A 23 24.27 7.54 11.36
N VAL A 24 23.88 7.54 12.63
CA VAL A 24 22.59 7.05 13.08
C VAL A 24 21.61 7.80 12.21
N MET A 25 21.09 7.14 11.18
CA MET A 25 19.89 7.64 10.52
C MET A 25 18.84 7.63 11.62
N SER A 26 18.60 8.80 12.20
CA SER A 26 17.40 9.03 12.97
C SER A 26 16.27 8.65 12.03
N PHE A 27 15.72 7.45 12.21
CA PHE A 27 14.33 7.27 11.88
C PHE A 27 13.63 8.21 12.84
N ASP A 28 13.45 9.46 12.41
CA ASP A 28 12.29 10.21 12.81
C ASP A 28 11.17 9.20 12.69
N LYS A 29 10.66 8.75 13.84
CA LYS A 29 9.31 8.24 13.92
C LYS A 29 8.48 9.42 13.45
N ALA A 30 8.36 9.59 12.13
CA ALA A 30 7.23 10.24 11.51
C ALA A 30 6.08 9.62 12.26
N ALA A 31 5.46 10.42 13.13
CA ALA A 31 4.36 9.98 13.96
C ALA A 31 3.45 9.23 13.02
N THR A 32 3.44 7.90 13.15
CA THR A 32 2.73 7.03 12.23
C THR A 32 1.29 7.43 12.48
N ARG A 33 0.75 8.26 11.58
CA ARG A 33 -0.61 8.74 11.68
C ARG A 33 -1.43 7.48 11.82
N ALA A 34 -2.08 7.32 12.98
CA ALA A 34 -2.86 6.13 13.23
C ALA A 34 -3.93 6.10 12.13
N LEU A 35 -3.82 5.14 11.23
CA LEU A 35 -4.80 4.95 10.18
C LEU A 35 -6.08 4.47 10.86
N ASN A 36 -7.20 5.08 10.52
CA ASN A 36 -8.53 4.61 10.90
C ASN A 36 -9.18 4.03 9.63
N PRO A 37 -8.91 2.75 9.31
CA PRO A 37 -9.40 2.15 8.08
C PRO A 37 -10.93 2.08 8.10
N VAL A 38 -11.53 2.50 6.99
CA VAL A 38 -12.96 2.46 6.71
C VAL A 38 -13.16 1.74 5.38
N THR A 39 -14.06 0.77 5.36
CA THR A 39 -14.46 0.10 4.13
C THR A 39 -15.50 0.95 3.40
N ILE A 40 -15.26 1.20 2.12
CA ILE A 40 -16.25 1.77 1.21
C ILE A 40 -16.60 0.76 0.13
N TYR A 41 -17.81 0.89 -0.42
CA TYR A 41 -18.41 -0.01 -1.39
C TYR A 41 -18.73 0.73 -2.66
N PHE A 42 -18.65 0.02 -3.79
CA PHE A 42 -18.99 0.51 -5.11
C PHE A 42 -20.48 0.34 -5.40
N HIS A 43 -21.12 1.39 -5.91
CA HIS A 43 -22.57 1.43 -6.24
C HIS A 43 -22.85 1.69 -7.73
N GLY A 44 -21.88 1.43 -8.61
CA GLY A 44 -22.02 1.57 -10.06
C GLY A 44 -22.05 0.25 -10.81
N ASP A 45 -21.96 0.36 -12.13
CA ASP A 45 -21.74 -0.76 -13.04
C ASP A 45 -20.23 -1.06 -13.15
N SER A 46 -19.82 -2.27 -12.77
CA SER A 46 -18.42 -2.69 -12.79
C SER A 46 -17.89 -3.02 -14.19
N GLU A 47 -18.78 -3.09 -15.18
CA GLU A 47 -18.44 -3.20 -16.60
C GLU A 47 -18.25 -1.81 -17.27
N ASP A 48 -18.57 -0.73 -16.55
CA ASP A 48 -18.43 0.65 -17.02
C ASP A 48 -17.20 1.33 -16.36
N PRO A 49 -16.12 1.58 -17.12
CA PRO A 49 -14.90 2.17 -16.57
C PRO A 49 -15.11 3.59 -16.03
N ASP A 50 -16.02 4.36 -16.62
CA ASP A 50 -16.29 5.73 -16.19
C ASP A 50 -16.99 5.73 -14.83
N GLN A 51 -17.81 4.70 -14.56
CA GLN A 51 -18.43 4.53 -13.25
C GLN A 51 -17.45 4.02 -12.20
N VAL A 52 -16.57 3.07 -12.54
CA VAL A 52 -15.57 2.55 -11.59
C VAL A 52 -14.58 3.65 -11.16
N ALA A 53 -14.25 4.58 -12.06
CA ALA A 53 -13.39 5.73 -11.77
C ALA A 53 -14.09 6.88 -11.03
N ASP A 54 -15.43 6.89 -10.96
CA ASP A 54 -16.20 7.97 -10.33
C ASP A 54 -16.21 7.81 -8.79
N GLU A 55 -15.44 8.65 -8.09
CA GLU A 55 -15.29 8.64 -6.64
C GLU A 55 -16.63 8.77 -5.89
N SER A 56 -17.62 9.44 -6.49
CA SER A 56 -18.95 9.62 -5.87
C SER A 56 -19.76 8.32 -5.76
N ARG A 57 -19.37 7.30 -6.52
CA ARG A 57 -19.96 5.94 -6.50
C ARG A 57 -19.34 5.04 -5.45
N TRP A 58 -18.30 5.52 -4.76
CA TRP A 58 -17.63 4.83 -3.68
C TRP A 58 -18.02 5.47 -2.35
N ASN A 59 -18.73 4.72 -1.50
CA ASN A 59 -19.20 5.25 -0.22
C ASN A 59 -19.30 4.17 0.86
N THR A 60 -19.43 4.59 2.13
CA THR A 60 -19.45 3.66 3.28
C THR A 60 -20.72 2.83 3.42
N ASN A 61 -21.77 3.06 2.61
CA ASN A 61 -22.97 2.25 2.67
C ASN A 61 -22.72 0.91 1.98
N PRO A 62 -23.06 -0.23 2.60
CA PRO A 62 -22.98 -1.53 1.94
C PRO A 62 -23.80 -1.55 0.64
N ASN A 63 -23.23 -2.09 -0.44
CA ASN A 63 -23.89 -2.21 -1.74
C ASN A 63 -24.79 -3.46 -1.85
N GLY A 64 -24.83 -4.30 -0.80
CA GLY A 64 -25.63 -5.54 -0.78
C GLY A 64 -25.08 -6.66 -1.66
N GLN A 65 -23.85 -6.53 -2.18
CA GLN A 65 -23.16 -7.55 -2.96
C GLN A 65 -22.14 -8.28 -2.08
N SER A 66 -21.81 -9.52 -2.45
CA SER A 66 -20.67 -10.23 -1.86
C SER A 66 -19.40 -9.69 -2.53
N CYS A 67 -18.51 -9.10 -1.74
CA CYS A 67 -17.19 -8.68 -2.21
C CYS A 67 -16.20 -9.76 -1.80
N ASN A 68 -15.83 -10.64 -2.72
CA ASN A 68 -14.81 -11.67 -2.51
C ASN A 68 -13.73 -11.60 -3.61
N ASP A 69 -12.69 -12.40 -3.48
CA ASP A 69 -11.56 -12.36 -4.41
C ASP A 69 -11.78 -13.20 -5.69
N GLU A 70 -13.01 -13.62 -6.01
CA GLU A 70 -13.29 -14.53 -7.13
C GLU A 70 -13.44 -13.81 -8.48
N ASP A 71 -14.31 -12.79 -8.59
CA ASP A 71 -14.46 -11.99 -9.80
C ASP A 71 -13.68 -10.68 -9.72
N GLN A 72 -12.79 -10.45 -10.70
CA GLN A 72 -11.96 -9.24 -10.79
C GLN A 72 -12.77 -7.99 -11.19
N LEU A 73 -13.73 -7.57 -10.36
CA LEU A 73 -14.67 -6.47 -10.56
C LEU A 73 -14.67 -5.54 -9.35
N ALA A 74 -14.92 -4.25 -9.58
CA ALA A 74 -15.07 -3.26 -8.52
C ALA A 74 -16.17 -3.66 -7.50
N CYS A 75 -15.82 -3.77 -6.22
CA CYS A 75 -16.78 -4.10 -5.16
C CYS A 75 -16.60 -3.26 -3.89
N SER A 76 -15.46 -3.34 -3.22
CA SER A 76 -15.16 -2.53 -2.03
C SER A 76 -13.69 -2.15 -1.96
N MET A 77 -13.33 -1.21 -1.10
CA MET A 77 -11.92 -0.90 -0.79
C MET A 77 -11.78 -0.35 0.62
N GLU A 78 -10.62 -0.59 1.23
CA GLU A 78 -10.25 0.03 2.50
C GLU A 78 -9.50 1.33 2.25
N VAL A 79 -10.00 2.42 2.84
CA VAL A 79 -9.38 3.75 2.83
C VAL A 79 -9.27 4.28 4.26
N ASP A 80 -8.55 5.36 4.50
CA ASP A 80 -8.60 6.02 5.82
C ASP A 80 -9.82 6.94 5.89
N ASP A 81 -10.41 7.07 7.08
CA ASP A 81 -11.53 7.98 7.32
C ASP A 81 -11.27 9.42 6.83
N SER A 82 -10.01 9.87 6.84
CA SER A 82 -9.65 11.20 6.33
C SER A 82 -9.51 11.33 4.82
N ASP A 83 -9.66 10.22 4.10
CA ASP A 83 -9.78 10.20 2.64
C ASP A 83 -11.24 10.38 2.19
N LEU A 84 -12.18 10.55 3.15
CA LEU A 84 -13.60 10.73 2.90
C LEU A 84 -14.02 12.20 3.03
N ASP A 85 -14.94 12.62 2.18
CA ASP A 85 -15.79 13.80 2.39
C ASP A 85 -17.19 13.32 2.83
N GLY A 86 -17.41 13.30 4.14
CA GLY A 86 -18.61 12.69 4.73
C GLY A 86 -18.57 11.18 4.62
N ASN A 87 -19.40 10.60 3.74
CA ASN A 87 -19.47 9.16 3.51
C ASN A 87 -18.95 8.73 2.14
N GLN A 88 -18.49 9.66 1.31
CA GLN A 88 -17.97 9.43 -0.04
C GLN A 88 -16.46 9.66 -0.07
N LEU A 89 -15.80 9.09 -1.07
CA LEU A 89 -14.38 9.33 -1.29
C LEU A 89 -14.14 10.80 -1.69
N ASP A 90 -13.16 11.45 -1.06
CA ASP A 90 -12.73 12.80 -1.42
C ASP A 90 -11.76 12.74 -2.62
N PRO A 91 -12.14 13.24 -3.81
CA PRO A 91 -11.30 13.20 -5.01
C PRO A 91 -10.01 14.02 -4.88
N SER A 92 -9.90 14.92 -3.89
CA SER A 92 -8.65 15.64 -3.58
C SER A 92 -7.66 14.79 -2.78
N LYS A 93 -8.13 13.71 -2.13
CA LYS A 93 -7.34 12.78 -1.32
C LYS A 93 -6.96 11.55 -2.11
N ILE A 94 -7.92 10.95 -2.79
CA ILE A 94 -7.73 9.77 -3.64
C ILE A 94 -8.50 10.03 -4.92
N SER A 95 -7.78 10.06 -6.04
CA SER A 95 -8.41 10.03 -7.36
C SER A 95 -8.30 8.65 -7.98
N LEU A 96 -9.39 8.20 -8.60
CA LEU A 96 -9.51 6.86 -9.15
C LEU A 96 -9.40 6.86 -10.67
N GLY A 97 -8.98 5.70 -11.18
CA GLY A 97 -9.10 5.30 -12.55
C GLY A 97 -9.59 3.85 -12.60
N ALA A 98 -9.91 3.36 -13.78
CA ALA A 98 -10.37 2.01 -13.99
C ALA A 98 -9.30 1.18 -14.72
N GLN A 99 -8.95 0.03 -14.17
CA GLN A 99 -8.08 -0.93 -14.83
C GLN A 99 -8.91 -2.12 -15.34
N PRO A 100 -8.81 -2.47 -16.64
CA PRO A 100 -9.55 -3.59 -17.20
C PRO A 100 -9.05 -4.93 -16.66
N THR A 101 -9.98 -5.86 -16.51
CA THR A 101 -9.77 -7.26 -16.11
C THR A 101 -10.43 -8.18 -17.13
N ALA A 102 -10.42 -9.50 -16.88
CA ALA A 102 -11.11 -10.44 -17.76
C ALA A 102 -12.65 -10.29 -17.72
N SER A 103 -13.19 -9.76 -16.62
CA SER A 103 -14.64 -9.72 -16.35
C SER A 103 -15.22 -8.30 -16.34
N GLY A 104 -14.39 -7.25 -16.25
CA GLY A 104 -14.83 -5.85 -16.23
C GLY A 104 -13.71 -4.93 -15.78
N TYR A 105 -13.95 -4.10 -14.78
CA TYR A 105 -12.96 -3.12 -14.29
C TYR A 105 -12.82 -3.14 -12.77
N ILE A 106 -11.60 -2.89 -12.30
CA ILE A 106 -11.28 -2.63 -10.89
C ILE A 106 -10.77 -1.19 -10.73
N PRO A 107 -10.97 -0.55 -9.57
CA PRO A 107 -10.44 0.78 -9.35
C PRO A 107 -8.92 0.72 -9.19
N THR A 108 -8.24 1.78 -9.60
CA THR A 108 -6.81 1.99 -9.41
C THR A 108 -6.56 3.44 -9.00
N PRO A 109 -5.56 3.71 -8.14
CA PRO A 109 -5.27 5.06 -7.73
C PRO A 109 -4.51 5.77 -8.85
N THR A 110 -5.03 6.90 -9.31
CA THR A 110 -4.40 7.72 -10.36
C THR A 110 -3.75 8.98 -9.80
N GLY A 111 -4.07 9.34 -8.55
CA GLY A 111 -3.47 10.48 -7.86
C GLY A 111 -4.12 10.76 -6.51
N GLY A 112 -3.86 11.97 -6.00
CA GLY A 112 -4.35 12.43 -4.70
C GLY A 112 -3.22 12.66 -3.70
N SER A 113 -3.58 13.20 -2.54
CA SER A 113 -2.65 13.53 -1.46
C SER A 113 -2.57 12.45 -0.36
N SER A 114 -3.39 11.40 -0.44
CA SER A 114 -3.40 10.35 0.56
C SER A 114 -2.13 9.50 0.52
N SER A 115 -1.71 9.07 1.71
CA SER A 115 -0.62 8.10 1.91
C SER A 115 -1.15 6.72 2.32
N THR A 116 -2.46 6.49 2.26
CA THR A 116 -3.05 5.20 2.59
C THR A 116 -2.68 4.14 1.56
N PRO A 117 -2.33 2.92 1.99
CA PRO A 117 -2.21 1.80 1.07
C PRO A 117 -3.55 1.57 0.36
N PHE A 118 -3.52 1.52 -0.97
CA PHE A 118 -4.70 1.29 -1.79
C PHE A 118 -4.94 -0.21 -1.93
N ASN A 119 -5.99 -0.73 -1.27
CA ASN A 119 -6.32 -2.15 -1.24
C ASN A 119 -7.79 -2.37 -1.65
N PRO A 120 -8.09 -2.50 -2.96
CA PRO A 120 -9.43 -2.83 -3.42
C PRO A 120 -9.72 -4.32 -3.24
N THR A 121 -10.98 -4.62 -2.93
CA THR A 121 -11.56 -5.96 -2.88
C THR A 121 -12.52 -6.14 -4.05
N ASN A 122 -12.43 -7.33 -4.64
CA ASN A 122 -13.11 -7.76 -5.84
C ASN A 122 -14.57 -8.22 -5.55
N ARG A 123 -15.37 -8.54 -6.58
CA ARG A 123 -16.77 -9.00 -6.43
C ARG A 123 -16.85 -10.54 -6.52
N ASP A 124 -17.96 -11.10 -6.04
CA ASP A 124 -18.45 -12.48 -6.26
C ASP A 124 -19.40 -12.58 -7.47
#